data_AF-A0A1E1G7C4-F1
#
_entry.id   AF-A0A1E1G7C4-F1
#
_cell.length_a   1.000
_cell.length_b   1.000
_cell.length_c   1.000
_cell.angle_alpha   90.00
_cell.angle_beta   90.00
_cell.angle_gamma   90.00
#
_symmetry.space_group_name_H-M   'P 1'
#
loop_
_entity.id
_entity.type
_entity.pdbx_description
1 polymer ?
#
loop_
_entity_poly.entity_id
_entity_poly.type
_entity_poly.pdbx_seq_one_letter_code
_entity_poly.pdbx_strand_id
1 'polypeptide(L)'
;MYLLLLILLIVFAFSLILLFVFYLINFLLSLKYNEKNKISAFESGFVSIGKIQNSFSIHFFIIMLMFIIFDLEVVMFIGVLVSDSSSFITFFLLLLFVLGGFYMEWWYGKLVWII
;
A
#
# COMPACT_ATOMS: atom_id res chain seq x y z
N MET A 1 -21.84 -24.04 -3.41
CA MET A 1 -20.62 -23.54 -2.73
C MET A 1 -19.35 -24.17 -3.29
N TYR A 2 -19.18 -25.51 -3.24
CA TYR A 2 -17.98 -26.18 -3.76
C TYR A 2 -17.68 -25.93 -5.24
N LEU A 3 -18.69 -25.90 -6.11
CA LEU A 3 -18.51 -25.61 -7.54
C LEU A 3 -17.98 -24.19 -7.80
N LEU A 4 -18.44 -23.20 -7.02
CA LEU A 4 -17.95 -21.82 -7.09
C LEU A 4 -16.50 -21.71 -6.61
N LEU A 5 -16.15 -22.43 -5.53
CA LEU A 5 -14.79 -22.50 -5.01
C LEU A 5 -13.84 -23.17 -6.02
N LEU A 6 -14.31 -24.21 -6.72
CA LEU A 6 -13.54 -24.89 -7.76
C LEU A 6 -13.31 -23.98 -8.98
N ILE A 7 -14.31 -23.20 -9.40
CA ILE A 7 -14.15 -22.19 -10.47
C ILE A 7 -13.11 -21.13 -10.07
N LEU A 8 -13.17 -20.62 -8.85
CA LEU A 8 -12.19 -19.64 -8.36
C LEU A 8 -10.75 -20.20 -8.35
N LEU A 9 -10.58 -21.45 -7.92
CA LEU A 9 -9.28 -22.12 -7.96
C LEU A 9 -8.75 -22.29 -9.38
N ILE A 10 -9.60 -22.66 -10.34
CA ILE A 10 -9.20 -22.80 -11.74
C ILE A 10 -8.77 -21.45 -12.32
N VAL A 11 -9.54 -20.39 -12.09
CA VAL A 11 -9.22 -19.04 -12.60
C VAL A 11 -7.90 -18.54 -11.99
N PHE A 12 -7.68 -18.77 -10.71
CA PHE A 12 -6.44 -18.40 -10.02
C PHE A 12 -5.23 -19.21 -10.52
N ALA A 13 -5.38 -20.51 -10.70
CA ALA A 13 -4.32 -21.35 -11.25
C ALA A 13 -3.97 -20.92 -12.69
N PHE A 14 -4.98 -20.63 -13.50
CA PHE A 14 -4.79 -20.19 -14.88
C PHE A 14 -4.08 -18.84 -14.97
N SER A 15 -4.42 -17.87 -14.11
CA SER A 15 -3.75 -16.56 -14.11
C SER A 15 -2.29 -16.65 -13.68
N LEU A 16 -1.96 -17.50 -12.69
CA LEU A 16 -0.58 -17.77 -12.28
C LEU A 16 0.23 -18.42 -13.41
N ILE A 17 -0.36 -19.39 -14.11
CA ILE A 17 0.29 -20.04 -15.26
C ILE A 17 0.59 -19.01 -16.35
N LEU A 18 -0.38 -18.17 -16.70
CA LEU A 18 -0.19 -17.13 -17.71
C LEU A 18 0.90 -16.13 -17.31
N LEU A 19 0.91 -15.67 -16.06
CA LEU A 19 1.95 -14.78 -15.54
C LEU A 19 3.34 -15.40 -15.69
N PHE A 20 3.48 -16.67 -15.33
CA PHE A 20 4.76 -17.38 -15.43
C PHE A 20 5.20 -17.58 -16.88
N VAL A 21 4.28 -17.96 -17.76
CA VAL A 21 4.55 -18.14 -19.19
C VAL A 21 4.98 -16.81 -19.82
N PHE A 22 4.27 -15.72 -19.58
CA PHE A 22 4.67 -14.41 -20.11
C PHE A 22 5.99 -13.91 -19.54
N TYR A 23 6.25 -14.15 -18.26
CA TYR A 23 7.54 -13.83 -17.65
C TYR A 23 8.68 -14.61 -18.31
N LEU A 24 8.53 -15.92 -18.51
CA LEU A 24 9.52 -16.78 -19.16
C LEU A 24 9.77 -16.39 -20.62
N ILE A 25 8.70 -16.13 -21.39
CA ILE A 25 8.81 -15.69 -22.78
C ILE A 25 9.59 -14.38 -22.85
N ASN A 26 9.26 -13.38 -22.01
CA ASN A 26 10.00 -12.13 -21.95
C ASN A 26 11.47 -12.33 -21.55
N PHE A 27 11.73 -13.19 -20.57
CA PHE A 27 13.09 -13.49 -20.13
C PHE A 27 13.92 -14.11 -21.25
N LEU A 28 13.37 -15.08 -22.00
CA LEU A 28 14.04 -15.77 -23.10
C LEU A 28 14.24 -14.89 -24.33
N LEU A 29 13.26 -14.04 -24.66
CA LEU A 29 13.36 -13.12 -25.80
C LEU A 29 14.28 -11.93 -25.53
N SER A 30 14.48 -11.56 -24.26
CA SER A 30 15.30 -10.40 -23.91
C SER A 30 16.79 -10.62 -24.17
N LEU A 31 17.39 -9.79 -25.03
CA LEU A 31 18.84 -9.74 -25.23
C LEU A 31 19.51 -8.98 -24.07
N LYS A 32 20.13 -9.71 -23.14
CA LYS A 32 20.79 -9.14 -21.96
C LYS A 32 22.30 -9.01 -22.19
N TYR A 33 22.76 -7.79 -22.47
CA TYR A 33 24.18 -7.44 -22.42
C TYR A 33 24.58 -7.05 -20.99
N ASN A 34 25.60 -7.71 -20.44
CA ASN A 34 26.13 -7.47 -19.09
C ASN A 34 27.21 -6.39 -19.08
N GLU A 35 26.86 -5.20 -19.57
CA GLU A 35 27.76 -4.05 -19.49
C GLU A 35 27.74 -3.44 -18.09
N LYS A 36 28.92 -3.12 -17.53
CA LYS A 36 29.04 -2.56 -16.17
C LYS A 36 28.19 -1.31 -15.97
N ASN A 37 28.15 -0.42 -16.97
CA ASN A 37 27.36 0.81 -16.93
C ASN A 37 25.85 0.58 -17.00
N LYS A 38 25.41 -0.58 -17.52
CA LYS A 38 24.00 -0.98 -17.54
C LYS A 38 23.57 -1.63 -16.22
N ILE A 39 24.50 -2.25 -15.51
CA ILE A 39 24.26 -2.93 -14.23
C ILE A 39 24.43 -1.97 -13.04
N SER A 40 25.21 -0.89 -13.19
CA SER A 40 25.35 0.16 -12.17
C SER A 40 24.09 1.01 -12.03
N ALA A 41 23.81 1.48 -10.81
CA ALA A 41 22.76 2.46 -10.56
C ALA A 41 23.00 3.76 -11.36
N PHE A 42 21.93 4.37 -11.84
CA PHE A 42 22.01 5.63 -12.56
C PHE A 42 22.23 6.79 -11.58
N GLU A 43 23.38 7.44 -11.66
CA GLU A 43 23.72 8.62 -10.86
C GLU A 43 24.08 9.83 -11.73
N SER A 44 23.36 10.04 -12.83
CA SER A 44 23.59 11.20 -13.73
C SER A 44 25.05 11.33 -14.21
N GLY A 45 25.76 10.21 -14.38
CA GLY A 45 27.15 10.17 -14.84
C GLY A 45 28.21 10.30 -13.73
N PHE A 46 27.81 10.38 -12.46
CA PHE A 46 28.72 10.41 -11.32
C PHE A 46 28.99 9.00 -10.76
N VAL A 47 30.08 8.87 -9.99
CA VAL A 47 30.41 7.65 -9.27
C VAL A 47 29.66 7.64 -7.95
N SER A 48 29.04 6.51 -7.60
CA SER A 48 28.35 6.29 -6.33
C SER A 48 29.25 6.56 -5.14
N ILE A 49 29.06 7.74 -4.55
CA ILE A 49 29.78 8.20 -3.37
C ILE A 49 28.88 7.99 -2.17
N GLY A 50 29.23 7.00 -1.36
CA GLY A 50 28.73 6.84 0.01
C GLY A 50 27.87 5.59 0.25
N LYS A 51 27.68 5.29 1.53
CA LYS A 51 26.70 4.31 1.98
C LYS A 51 25.31 4.93 1.85
N ILE A 52 24.34 4.15 1.36
CA ILE A 52 22.91 4.51 1.26
C ILE A 52 22.28 4.44 2.66
N GLN A 53 22.86 5.14 3.63
CA GLN A 53 22.29 5.36 4.95
C GLN A 53 21.79 6.79 4.99
N ASN A 54 20.76 7.04 4.17
CA ASN A 54 20.06 8.32 4.25
C ASN A 54 19.25 8.33 5.54
N SER A 55 19.34 9.41 6.29
CA SER A 55 18.39 9.72 7.35
C SER A 55 17.00 9.81 6.72
N PHE A 56 16.12 8.91 7.12
CA PHE A 56 14.73 8.94 6.68
C PHE A 56 14.01 10.09 7.37
N SER A 57 13.18 10.82 6.64
CA SER A 57 12.43 11.93 7.24
C SER A 57 11.34 11.37 8.17
N ILE A 58 11.25 11.94 9.36
CA ILE A 58 10.24 11.55 10.37
C ILE A 58 8.81 11.81 9.85
N HIS A 59 8.64 12.74 8.90
CA HIS A 59 7.36 13.06 8.27
C HIS A 59 6.74 11.84 7.59
N PHE A 60 7.51 11.05 6.84
CA PHE A 60 6.98 9.84 6.20
C PHE A 60 6.56 8.79 7.23
N PHE A 61 7.26 8.70 8.35
CA PHE A 61 6.86 7.81 9.45
C PHE A 61 5.54 8.24 10.08
N ILE A 62 5.32 9.54 10.28
CA ILE A 62 4.05 10.07 10.80
C ILE A 62 2.90 9.76 9.84
N ILE A 63 3.09 9.97 8.53
CA ILE A 63 2.07 9.65 7.52
C ILE A 63 1.75 8.15 7.51
N MET A 64 2.75 7.28 7.65
CA MET A 64 2.54 5.83 7.74
C MET A 64 1.71 5.45 8.98
N LEU A 65 2.06 5.98 10.16
CA LEU A 65 1.29 5.74 11.38
C LEU A 65 -0.15 6.22 11.23
N MET A 66 -0.34 7.38 10.60
CA MET A 66 -1.66 7.92 10.32
C MET A 66 -2.51 6.99 9.46
N PHE A 67 -1.93 6.43 8.40
CA PHE A 67 -2.61 5.48 7.55
C PHE A 67 -3.06 4.22 8.32
N ILE A 68 -2.21 3.70 9.21
CA ILE A 68 -2.53 2.50 10.02
C ILE A 68 -3.72 2.76 10.95
N ILE A 69 -3.76 3.93 11.59
CA ILE A 69 -4.86 4.31 12.49
C ILE A 69 -6.16 4.44 11.69
N PHE A 70 -6.11 5.13 10.54
CA PHE A 70 -7.28 5.31 9.69
C PHE A 70 -7.82 3.98 9.12
N ASP A 71 -6.94 3.02 8.77
CA ASP A 71 -7.36 1.70 8.29
C ASP A 71 -8.10 0.91 9.39
N LEU A 72 -7.64 1.01 10.64
CA LEU A 72 -8.36 0.44 11.79
C LEU A 72 -9.74 1.09 12.00
N GLU A 73 -9.86 2.40 11.79
CA GLU A 73 -11.14 3.11 11.88
C GLU A 73 -12.14 2.64 10.81
N VAL A 74 -11.68 2.40 9.58
CA VAL A 74 -12.50 1.84 8.51
C VAL A 74 -12.99 0.43 8.86
N VAL A 75 -12.13 -0.42 9.44
CA VAL A 75 -12.54 -1.74 9.94
C VAL A 75 -13.63 -1.61 11.01
N MET A 76 -13.50 -0.65 11.94
CA MET A 76 -14.53 -0.41 12.95
C MET A 76 -15.86 0.06 12.33
N PHE A 77 -15.82 0.91 11.29
CA PHE A 77 -17.02 1.31 10.54
C PHE A 77 -17.73 0.12 9.91
N ILE A 78 -16.99 -0.79 9.28
CA ILE A 78 -17.56 -2.02 8.70
C ILE A 78 -18.22 -2.87 9.79
N GLY A 79 -17.61 -2.98 10.97
CA GLY A 79 -18.21 -3.67 12.11
C GLY A 79 -19.56 -3.09 12.54
N VAL A 80 -19.68 -1.76 12.59
CA VAL A 80 -20.94 -1.07 12.93
C VAL A 80 -22.00 -1.25 11.83
N LEU A 81 -21.61 -1.29 10.56
CA LEU A 81 -22.55 -1.53 9.45
C LEU A 81 -23.13 -2.94 9.45
N VAL A 82 -22.38 -3.92 9.96
CA VAL A 82 -22.83 -5.32 10.07
C VAL A 82 -23.68 -5.55 11.32
N SER A 83 -23.57 -4.70 12.35
CA SER A 83 -24.43 -4.78 13.54
C SER A 83 -25.88 -4.36 13.28
N ASP A 84 -26.79 -4.73 14.18
CA ASP A 84 -28.22 -4.46 14.05
C ASP A 84 -28.54 -2.99 13.74
N SER A 85 -29.58 -2.76 12.94
CA SER A 85 -30.06 -1.44 12.50
C SER A 85 -30.47 -0.50 13.64
N SER A 86 -30.57 -0.98 14.88
CA SER A 86 -30.78 -0.15 16.07
C SER A 86 -29.54 0.64 16.52
N SER A 87 -28.36 0.42 15.93
CA SER A 87 -27.11 1.03 16.36
C SER A 87 -26.77 2.36 15.66
N PHE A 88 -27.78 3.17 15.31
CA PHE A 88 -27.55 4.51 14.73
C PHE A 88 -26.69 5.40 15.63
N ILE A 89 -26.87 5.30 16.95
CA ILE A 89 -26.13 6.08 17.93
C ILE A 89 -24.63 5.73 17.91
N THR A 90 -24.28 4.45 17.80
CA THR A 90 -22.87 4.03 17.77
C THR A 90 -22.20 4.45 16.45
N PHE A 91 -22.93 4.43 15.34
CA PHE A 91 -22.45 4.97 14.06
C PHE A 91 -22.12 6.47 14.17
N PHE A 92 -23.03 7.28 14.71
CA PHE A 92 -22.79 8.73 14.86
C PHE A 92 -21.65 9.05 15.83
N LEU A 93 -21.53 8.31 16.93
CA LEU A 93 -20.41 8.46 17.87
C LEU A 93 -19.07 8.12 17.22
N LEU A 94 -19.01 7.04 16.45
CA LEU A 94 -17.79 6.62 15.75
C LEU A 94 -17.43 7.62 14.62
N LEU A 95 -18.42 8.13 13.90
CA LEU A 95 -18.23 9.17 12.89
C LEU A 95 -17.66 10.46 13.49
N LEU A 96 -18.19 10.91 14.63
CA LEU A 96 -17.66 12.08 15.35
C LEU A 96 -16.23 11.85 15.86
N PHE A 97 -15.93 10.64 16.34
CA PHE A 97 -14.57 10.28 16.77
C PHE A 97 -13.56 10.42 15.62
N VAL A 98 -13.87 9.85 14.45
CA VAL A 98 -12.98 9.90 13.27
C VAL A 98 -12.83 11.32 12.74
N LEU A 99 -13.93 12.07 12.61
CA LEU A 99 -13.88 13.47 12.16
C LEU A 99 -13.10 14.36 13.14
N GLY A 100 -13.24 14.12 14.45
CA GLY A 100 -12.50 14.83 15.49
C GLY A 100 -11.01 14.53 15.46
N GLY A 101 -10.63 13.26 15.30
CA GLY A 101 -9.23 12.84 15.14
C GLY A 101 -8.57 13.51 13.93
N PHE A 102 -9.23 13.44 12.78
CA PHE A 102 -8.74 14.06 11.55
C PHE A 102 -8.59 15.59 11.68
N TYR A 103 -9.56 16.26 12.30
CA TYR A 103 -9.50 17.70 12.53
C TYR A 103 -8.32 18.10 13.43
N MET A 104 -8.08 17.35 14.51
CA MET A 104 -6.96 17.59 15.42
C MET A 104 -5.62 17.47 14.70
N GLU A 105 -5.45 16.44 13.87
CA GLU A 105 -4.21 16.22 13.13
C GLU A 105 -3.94 17.27 12.07
N TRP A 106 -5.00 17.76 11.42
CA TRP A 106 -4.90 18.90 10.53
C TRP A 106 -4.46 20.15 11.28
N TRP A 107 -5.05 20.43 12.44
CA TRP A 107 -4.64 21.57 13.27
C TRP A 107 -3.17 21.48 13.67
N TYR A 108 -2.67 20.29 14.02
CA TYR A 108 -1.25 20.07 14.33
C TYR A 108 -0.30 20.17 13.13
N GLY A 109 -0.82 20.39 11.92
CA GLY A 109 0.00 20.58 10.71
C GLY A 109 0.75 19.33 10.28
N LYS A 110 0.45 18.15 10.86
CA LYS A 110 1.12 16.87 10.53
C LYS A 110 0.85 16.41 9.10
N LEU A 111 -0.21 16.93 8.50
CA LEU A 111 -0.62 16.66 7.12
C LEU A 111 0.02 17.60 6.09
N VAL A 112 0.64 18.71 6.54
CA VAL A 112 1.21 19.71 5.64
C VAL A 112 2.67 19.38 5.40
N TRP A 113 3.01 19.09 4.15
CA TRP A 113 4.40 18.97 3.74
C TRP A 113 4.93 20.37 3.42
N ILE A 114 5.73 20.92 4.34
CA ILE A 114 6.56 22.08 4.05
C ILE A 114 7.89 21.53 3.51
N ILE A 115 8.18 21.85 2.25
CA ILE A 115 9.46 21.61 1.59
C ILE A 115 10.50 22.57 2.15
#